data_AF-D2H6Y6-F1
#
_entry.id   AF-D2H6Y6-F1
#
_cell.length_a   1.000
_cell.length_b   1.000
_cell.length_c   1.000
_cell.angle_alpha   90.00
_cell.angle_beta   90.00
_cell.angle_gamma   90.00
#
_symmetry.space_group_name_H-M   'P 1'
#
loop_
_entity.id
_entity.type
_entity.pdbx_description
1 polymer ?
#
loop_
_entity_poly.entity_id
_entity_poly.type
_entity_poly.pdbx_seq_one_letter_code
_entity_poly.pdbx_strand_id
1 'polypeptide(L)' 'EPEVFQHQCWKFDDCNYNYISKTLGLRKLEYHCCQQDLCNRDAAASISGKTALLLVPLLAAVWTLCL' A
#
# COMPACT_ATOMS: atom_id res chain seq x y z
N GLU A 1 10.32 4.57 -19.69
CA GLU A 1 9.43 5.52 -18.99
C GLU A 1 9.49 5.21 -17.50
N PRO A 2 9.56 6.20 -16.61
CA PRO A 2 9.43 5.94 -15.18
C PRO A 2 8.04 5.37 -14.90
N GLU A 3 7.96 4.29 -14.12
CA GLU A 3 6.69 3.73 -13.68
C GLU A 3 6.03 4.71 -12.72
N VAL A 4 5.01 5.43 -13.21
CA VAL A 4 4.24 6.36 -12.38
C VAL A 4 3.19 5.56 -11.61
N PHE A 5 3.46 5.29 -10.33
CA PHE A 5 2.48 4.71 -9.42
C PHE A 5 1.45 5.77 -9.01
N GLN A 6 0.18 5.54 -9.36
CA GLN A 6 -0.92 6.41 -8.97
C GLN A 6 -1.88 5.68 -8.03
N HIS A 7 -2.19 6.32 -6.91
CA HIS A 7 -3.18 5.83 -5.96
C HIS A 7 -4.49 6.59 -6.15
N GLN A 8 -5.54 5.87 -6.52
CA GLN A 8 -6.87 6.44 -6.71
C GLN A 8 -7.91 5.60 -5.98
N CYS A 9 -8.98 6.25 -5.51
CA CYS A 9 -10.19 5.54 -5.12
C CYS A 9 -10.93 5.11 -6.40
N TRP A 10 -11.36 3.86 -6.45
CA TRP A 10 -12.00 3.29 -7.63
C TRP A 10 -13.23 2.49 -7.26
N LYS A 11 -14.24 2.48 -8.13
CA LYS A 11 -15.39 1.60 -7.97
C LYS A 11 -14.95 0.17 -8.31
N PHE A 12 -15.27 -0.79 -7.46
CA PHE A 12 -14.80 -2.16 -7.65
C PHE A 12 -15.37 -2.82 -8.93
N ASP A 13 -16.63 -2.52 -9.28
CA ASP A 13 -17.26 -2.97 -10.54
C ASP A 13 -16.49 -2.49 -11.79
N ASP A 14 -15.80 -1.35 -11.68
CA ASP A 14 -15.05 -0.73 -12.77
C ASP A 14 -13.54 -1.10 -12.69
N CYS A 15 -13.14 -1.99 -11.78
CA CYS A 15 -11.76 -2.46 -11.65
C CYS A 15 -11.41 -3.50 -12.70
N ASN A 16 -11.27 -3.06 -13.96
CA ASN A 16 -10.80 -3.89 -15.04
C ASN A 16 -9.90 -3.10 -15.99
N TYR A 17 -9.02 -3.82 -16.69
CA TYR A 17 -8.03 -3.24 -17.59
C TYR A 17 -8.65 -2.27 -18.61
N ASN A 18 -9.74 -2.67 -19.29
CA ASN A 18 -10.33 -1.86 -20.36
C ASN A 18 -10.87 -0.53 -19.84
N TYR A 19 -11.54 -0.54 -18.70
CA TYR A 19 -12.12 0.67 -18.13
C TYR A 19 -11.04 1.61 -17.60
N ILE A 20 -10.06 1.08 -16.86
CA ILE A 20 -8.97 1.86 -16.27
C ILE A 20 -8.08 2.46 -17.37
N SER A 21 -7.66 1.66 -18.35
CA SER A 21 -6.80 2.11 -19.46
C SER A 21 -7.46 3.22 -20.27
N LYS A 22 -8.76 3.08 -20.56
CA LYS A 22 -9.53 4.10 -21.27
C LYS A 22 -9.69 5.39 -20.46
N THR A 23 -9.99 5.27 -19.17
CA THR A 23 -10.21 6.43 -18.28
C THR A 23 -8.92 7.22 -18.06
N LEU A 24 -7.78 6.54 -17.92
CA LEU A 24 -6.48 7.16 -17.71
C LEU A 24 -5.72 7.50 -19.00
N GLY A 25 -6.22 7.07 -20.17
CA GLY A 25 -5.54 7.27 -21.46
C GLY A 25 -4.24 6.49 -21.61
N LEU A 26 -4.08 5.38 -20.88
CA LEU A 26 -2.86 4.57 -20.84
C LEU A 26 -2.96 3.36 -21.79
N ARG A 27 -1.90 3.09 -22.56
CA ARG A 27 -1.86 1.94 -23.50
C ARG A 27 -1.44 0.63 -22.85
N LYS A 28 -0.63 0.71 -21.78
CA LYS A 28 -0.17 -0.40 -20.96
C LYS A 28 -0.16 0.07 -19.51
N LEU A 29 -0.68 -0.74 -18.62
CA LEU A 29 -0.70 -0.49 -17.19
C LEU A 29 -0.79 -1.81 -16.43
N GLU A 30 -0.20 -1.84 -15.24
CA GLU A 30 -0.55 -2.80 -14.21
C GLU A 30 -1.50 -2.12 -13.22
N TYR A 31 -2.45 -2.88 -12.67
CA TYR A 31 -3.43 -2.35 -11.73
C TYR A 31 -3.69 -3.32 -10.59
N HIS A 32 -4.03 -2.76 -9.43
CA HIS A 32 -4.49 -3.48 -8.27
C HIS A 32 -5.63 -2.70 -7.61
N CYS A 33 -6.76 -3.36 -7.40
CA CYS A 33 -7.85 -2.80 -6.61
C CYS A 33 -8.10 -3.67 -5.38
N CYS A 34 -8.56 -3.03 -4.33
CA CYS A 34 -8.75 -3.62 -3.03
C CYS A 34 -9.87 -2.85 -2.30
N GLN A 35 -10.46 -3.47 -1.27
CA GLN A 35 -11.61 -2.93 -0.54
C GLN A 35 -11.34 -2.72 0.95
N GLN A 36 -10.14 -3.07 1.42
CA GLN A 36 -9.72 -2.84 2.80
C GLN A 36 -9.30 -1.38 2.97
N ASP A 37 -9.44 -0.82 4.18
CA ASP A 37 -9.03 0.56 4.44
C ASP A 37 -7.54 0.76 4.14
N LEU A 38 -7.24 1.83 3.39
CA LEU A 38 -5.87 2.24 3.02
C LEU A 38 -5.04 1.14 2.33
N CYS A 39 -5.69 0.18 1.66
CA CYS A 39 -5.02 -0.93 0.99
C CYS A 39 -4.25 -0.51 -0.28
N ASN A 40 -4.59 0.64 -0.86
CA ASN A 40 -3.93 1.23 -2.01
C ASN A 40 -2.73 2.11 -1.63
N ARG A 41 -2.13 1.89 -0.46
CA ARG A 41 -0.89 2.57 -0.05
C ARG A 41 0.33 1.89 -0.66
N ASP A 42 1.40 2.66 -0.86
CA ASP A 42 2.70 2.09 -1.23
C ASP A 42 3.10 0.96 -0.29
N ALA A 43 3.67 -0.12 -0.85
CA ALA A 43 4.18 -1.24 -0.07
C ALA A 43 5.15 -0.78 1.03
N ALA A 44 5.92 0.29 0.77
CA ALA A 44 6.80 0.94 1.75
C ALA A 44 6.06 1.46 3.00
N ALA A 45 4.85 2.02 2.84
CA ALA A 45 4.04 2.53 3.95
C ALA A 45 3.43 1.39 4.79
N SER A 46 3.28 0.20 4.22
CA SER A 46 2.75 -0.98 4.93
C SER A 46 3.72 -1.60 5.93
N ILE A 47 5.02 -1.51 5.66
CA ILE A 47 6.09 -2.06 6.49
C ILE A 47 6.29 -1.21 7.76
N SER A 48 6.20 0.11 7.63
CA SER A 48 6.46 1.05 8.72
C SER A 48 5.62 0.76 9.98
N GLY A 49 4.32 0.49 9.82
CA GLY A 49 3.41 0.27 10.96
C GLY A 49 3.70 -1.00 11.76
N LYS A 50 4.03 -2.11 11.09
CA LYS A 50 4.30 -3.39 11.77
C LYS A 50 5.66 -3.39 12.47
N THR A 51 6.68 -2.80 11.83
CA THR A 51 8.02 -2.72 12.43
C THR A 51 8.02 -1.81 13.65
N ALA A 52 7.30 -0.68 13.61
CA ALA A 52 7.16 0.21 14.76
C ALA A 52 6.52 -0.49 15.97
N LEU A 53 5.44 -1.25 15.76
CA LEU A 53 4.76 -1.99 16.82
C LEU A 53 5.62 -3.09 17.45
N LEU A 54 6.57 -3.67 16.72
CA LEU A 54 7.45 -4.73 17.23
C LEU A 54 8.67 -4.18 17.95
N LEU A 55 9.18 -3.01 17.56
CA LEU A 55 10.35 -2.40 18.21
C LEU A 55 10.05 -1.90 19.62
N VAL A 56 8.85 -1.36 19.86
CA VAL A 56 8.44 -0.85 21.18
C VAL A 56 8.52 -1.91 22.29
N PRO A 57 7.91 -3.11 22.17
CA PRO A 57 8.01 -4.14 23.21
C PRO A 57 9.43 -4.72 23.34
N LEU A 58 10.20 -4.75 22.26
CA LEU A 58 11.58 -5.26 22.27
C LEU A 58 12.51 -4.32 23.05
N LEU A 59 12.39 -3.01 22.83
CA LEU A 59 13.10 -1.99 23.60
C LEU A 59 12.64 -1.98 25.06
N ALA A 60 11.35 -2.15 25.32
CA ALA A 60 10.82 -2.25 26.68
C ALA A 60 11.39 -3.47 27.43
N ALA A 61 11.46 -4.64 26.77
CA ALA A 61 12.02 -5.86 27.34
C ALA A 61 13.53 -5.75 27.61
N VAL A 62 14.29 -5.11 26.72
CA VAL A 62 15.72 -4.84 26.96
C VAL A 62 15.90 -3.91 28.15
N TRP A 63 15.04 -2.90 28.31
CA TRP A 63 15.11 -1.98 29.44
C TRP A 63 14.85 -2.69 30.79
N THR A 64 13.89 -3.62 30.86
CA THR A 64 13.62 -4.39 32.08
C THR A 64 14.66 -5.46 32.39
N LEU A 65 15.40 -5.96 31.40
CA LEU A 65 16.44 -6.98 31.59
C LEU A 65 17.83 -6.38 31.87
N CYS A 66 18.05 -5.11 31.52
CA CYS A 66 19.31 -4.40 31.75
C CYS A 66 19.28 -3.44 32.95
N LEU A 67 18.25 -3.53 33.80
CA LEU A 67 18.08 -2.78 35.05
C LEU A 67 18.11 -3.75 36.23
#